data_AF-A0AAW4MZV6-F1
#
_entry.id   AF-A0AAW4MZV6-F1
#
_cell.length_a   1.000
_cell.length_b   1.000
_cell.length_c   1.000
_cell.angle_alpha   90.00
_cell.angle_beta   90.00
_cell.angle_gamma   90.00
#
_symmetry.space_group_name_H-M   'P 1'
#
loop_
_entity.id
_entity.type
_entity.pdbx_description
1 polymer ?
#
loop_
_entity_poly.entity_id
_entity_poly.type
_entity_poly.pdbx_seq_one_letter_code
_entity_poly.pdbx_strand_id
1 'polypeptide(L)'
;MSVYNPNDPRDYLKIVKEVQKAKECGYNIELKKFHPIQTDKQSSYLHFMISYLALKLGQTFYETLRDIQRNVCSYIFYTDEVDKTGNRKYKPLTSLNTAEASSVIRNVIDYANVRSIMIPEPDDQVGLQYCKRELENSGAGWV
;
A
#
# COMPACT_ATOMS: atom_id res chain seq x y z
N MET A 1 11.77 -11.12 10.22
CA MET A 1 10.62 -11.15 11.15
C MET A 1 9.72 -12.27 10.68
N SER A 2 9.47 -13.29 11.49
CA SER A 2 8.68 -14.47 11.07
C SER A 2 7.23 -14.27 11.51
N VAL A 3 6.28 -14.42 10.58
CA VAL A 3 4.84 -14.38 10.87
C VAL A 3 4.33 -15.81 10.89
N TYR A 4 3.61 -16.17 11.95
CA TYR A 4 3.06 -17.51 12.17
C TYR A 4 1.54 -17.44 12.29
N ASN A 5 0.83 -18.45 11.79
CA ASN A 5 -0.60 -18.57 12.01
C ASN A 5 -0.89 -19.43 13.26
N PRO A 6 -1.38 -18.87 14.37
CA PRO A 6 -1.65 -19.65 15.58
C PRO A 6 -2.77 -20.68 15.42
N ASN A 7 -3.60 -20.57 14.38
CA ASN A 7 -4.65 -21.54 14.06
C ASN A 7 -4.13 -22.74 13.24
N ASP A 8 -2.92 -22.66 12.67
CA ASP A 8 -2.29 -23.79 12.01
C ASP A 8 -1.45 -24.61 13.04
N PRO A 9 -1.72 -25.92 13.20
CA PRO A 9 -1.04 -26.73 14.22
C PRO A 9 0.50 -26.77 14.09
N ARG A 10 1.05 -26.67 12.87
CA ARG A 10 2.50 -26.71 12.65
C ARG A 10 3.14 -25.41 13.07
N ASP A 11 2.53 -24.29 12.72
CA ASP A 11 2.98 -22.97 13.14
C ASP A 11 2.81 -22.75 14.65
N TYR A 12 1.73 -23.27 15.25
CA TYR A 12 1.56 -23.23 16.70
C TYR A 12 2.73 -23.87 17.46
N LEU A 13 3.18 -25.05 17.01
CA LEU A 13 4.35 -25.72 17.60
C LEU A 13 5.63 -24.90 17.46
N LYS A 14 5.82 -24.20 16.33
CA LYS A 14 6.97 -23.29 16.14
C LYS A 14 6.89 -22.09 17.08
N ILE A 15 5.70 -21.48 17.25
CA ILE A 15 5.49 -20.37 18.18
C ILE A 15 5.89 -20.79 19.59
N VAL A 16 5.37 -21.93 20.07
CA VAL A 16 5.68 -22.45 21.41
C VAL A 16 7.19 -22.67 21.57
N LYS A 17 7.85 -23.25 20.56
CA LYS A 17 9.30 -23.49 20.58
C LYS A 17 10.13 -22.20 20.63
N GLU A 18 9.75 -21.19 19.86
CA GLU A 18 10.43 -19.88 19.86
C GLU A 18 10.22 -19.15 21.19
N VAL A 19 9.01 -19.16 21.75
CA VAL A 19 8.70 -18.57 23.07
C VAL A 19 9.49 -19.27 24.18
N GLN A 20 9.55 -20.59 24.14
CA GLN A 20 10.31 -21.39 25.10
C GLN A 20 11.81 -21.08 25.03
N LYS A 21 12.37 -20.99 23.81
CA LYS A 21 13.76 -20.61 23.59
C LYS A 21 14.04 -19.18 24.07
N ALA A 22 13.13 -18.23 23.81
CA ALA A 22 13.26 -16.86 24.29
C ALA A 22 13.28 -16.81 25.83
N LYS A 23 12.44 -17.61 26.50
CA LYS A 23 12.44 -17.76 27.96
C LYS A 23 13.77 -18.32 28.49
N GLU A 24 14.29 -19.37 27.86
CA GLU A 24 15.55 -20.02 28.26
C GLU A 24 16.77 -19.10 28.06
N CYS A 25 16.77 -18.28 27.00
CA CYS A 25 17.84 -17.34 26.70
C CYS A 25 17.67 -15.96 27.37
N GLY A 26 16.58 -15.71 28.10
CA GLY A 26 16.30 -14.43 28.76
C GLY A 26 15.96 -13.28 27.80
N TYR A 27 15.41 -13.58 26.62
CA TYR A 27 15.02 -12.56 25.65
C TYR A 27 13.62 -11.99 25.94
N ASN A 28 13.45 -10.69 25.70
CA ASN A 28 12.14 -10.04 25.72
C ASN A 28 11.33 -10.42 24.46
N ILE A 29 10.03 -10.62 24.62
CA ILE A 29 9.11 -11.00 23.54
C ILE A 29 8.19 -9.82 23.22
N GLU A 30 8.18 -9.38 21.96
CA GLU A 30 7.22 -8.41 21.45
C GLU A 30 6.08 -9.13 20.70
N LEU A 31 4.84 -8.97 21.17
CA LEU A 31 3.65 -9.51 20.51
C LEU A 31 2.99 -8.42 19.67
N LYS A 32 3.01 -8.58 18.34
CA LYS A 32 2.37 -7.66 17.40
C LYS A 32 1.17 -8.33 16.74
N LYS A 33 -0.01 -7.73 16.87
CA LYS A 33 -1.22 -8.19 16.15
C LYS A 33 -1.05 -7.89 14.66
N PHE A 34 -0.90 -8.94 13.85
CA PHE A 34 -0.84 -8.80 12.41
C PHE A 34 -2.26 -8.67 11.86
N HIS A 35 -2.58 -7.51 11.30
CA HIS A 35 -3.78 -7.33 10.50
C HIS A 35 -3.36 -7.57 9.04
N PRO A 36 -4.16 -8.29 8.23
CA PRO A 36 -3.85 -8.51 6.83
C PRO A 36 -3.80 -7.15 6.11
N ILE A 37 -2.58 -6.65 5.94
CA ILE A 37 -2.27 -5.50 5.11
C ILE A 37 -2.21 -5.94 3.65
N GLN A 38 -2.27 -4.96 2.75
CA GLN A 38 -2.04 -5.18 1.33
C GLN A 38 -0.74 -5.97 1.08
N THR A 39 -0.73 -6.79 0.03
CA THR A 39 0.46 -7.55 -0.36
C THR A 39 1.56 -6.60 -0.87
N ASP A 40 2.82 -7.02 -0.78
CA ASP A 40 3.96 -6.23 -1.31
C ASP A 40 3.77 -5.88 -2.79
N LYS A 41 3.19 -6.80 -3.57
CA LYS A 41 2.85 -6.58 -4.98
C LYS A 41 1.80 -5.46 -5.15
N GLN A 42 0.73 -5.48 -4.37
CA GLN A 42 -0.30 -4.42 -4.41
C GLN A 42 0.27 -3.08 -3.94
N SER A 43 1.07 -3.07 -2.87
CA SER A 43 1.73 -1.86 -2.36
C SER A 43 2.64 -1.26 -3.43
N SER A 44 3.54 -2.06 -4.01
CA SER A 44 4.45 -1.61 -5.06
C SER A 44 3.70 -1.09 -6.29
N TYR A 45 2.62 -1.75 -6.69
CA TYR A 45 1.82 -1.33 -7.83
C TYR A 45 1.06 -0.02 -7.57
N LEU A 46 0.46 0.15 -6.38
CA LEU A 46 -0.17 1.42 -5.99
C LEU A 46 0.82 2.59 -6.01
N HIS A 47 2.02 2.38 -5.46
CA HIS A 47 3.09 3.37 -5.50
C HIS A 47 3.49 3.76 -6.93
N PHE A 48 3.66 2.75 -7.80
CA PHE A 48 3.92 2.97 -9.23
C PHE A 48 2.82 3.81 -9.89
N MET A 49 1.55 3.42 -9.73
CA MET A 49 0.43 4.11 -10.39
C MET A 49 0.31 5.56 -9.94
N ILE A 50 0.44 5.82 -8.64
CA ILE A 50 0.37 7.18 -8.10
C ILE A 50 1.54 8.01 -8.65
N SER A 51 2.76 7.45 -8.70
CA SER A 51 3.93 8.13 -9.26
C SER A 51 3.74 8.43 -10.75
N TYR A 52 3.24 7.48 -11.53
CA TYR A 52 2.99 7.66 -12.96
C TYR A 52 1.89 8.69 -13.22
N LEU A 53 0.82 8.64 -12.45
CA LEU A 53 -0.27 9.61 -12.54
C LEU A 53 0.21 11.01 -12.16
N ALA A 54 1.02 11.13 -11.10
CA ALA A 54 1.62 12.39 -10.67
C ALA A 54 2.46 13.00 -11.79
N LEU A 55 3.31 12.19 -12.45
CA LEU A 55 4.08 12.62 -13.61
C LEU A 55 3.18 13.17 -14.73
N LYS A 56 2.12 12.43 -15.09
CA LYS A 56 1.22 12.83 -16.18
C LYS A 56 0.40 14.07 -15.86
N LEU A 57 0.10 14.31 -14.59
CA LEU A 57 -0.63 15.49 -14.12
C LEU A 57 0.29 16.68 -13.80
N GLY A 58 1.61 16.51 -13.85
CA GLY A 58 2.58 17.54 -13.43
C GLY A 58 2.50 17.85 -11.93
N GLN A 59 2.09 16.88 -11.12
CA GLN A 59 1.92 16.98 -9.68
C GLN A 59 2.99 16.19 -8.94
N THR A 60 3.15 16.45 -7.64
CA THR A 60 3.94 15.58 -6.77
C THR A 60 3.18 14.30 -6.41
N PHE A 61 3.92 13.27 -5.99
CA PHE A 61 3.33 12.03 -5.46
C PHE A 61 2.33 12.31 -4.34
N TYR A 62 2.67 13.19 -3.39
CA TYR A 62 1.83 13.48 -2.23
C TYR A 62 0.59 14.30 -2.57
N GLU A 63 0.67 15.20 -3.55
CA GLU A 63 -0.51 15.92 -4.05
C GLU A 63 -1.48 14.96 -4.74
N THR A 64 -0.95 14.08 -5.60
CA THR A 64 -1.75 13.07 -6.30
C THR A 64 -2.36 12.07 -5.32
N LEU A 65 -1.59 11.59 -4.34
CA LEU A 65 -2.10 10.74 -3.27
C LEU A 65 -3.22 11.43 -2.48
N ARG A 66 -3.06 12.71 -2.15
CA ARG A 66 -4.07 13.48 -1.43
C ARG A 66 -5.36 13.64 -2.26
N ASP A 67 -5.24 13.86 -3.57
CA ASP A 67 -6.39 13.90 -4.49
C ASP A 67 -7.11 12.55 -4.53
N ILE A 68 -6.36 11.45 -4.67
CA ILE A 68 -6.90 10.09 -4.63
C ILE A 68 -7.64 9.84 -3.31
N GLN A 69 -7.03 10.20 -2.18
CA GLN A 69 -7.61 10.00 -0.85
C GLN A 69 -8.89 10.83 -0.62
N ARG A 70 -9.00 12.02 -1.22
CA ARG A 70 -10.12 12.94 -0.96
C ARG A 70 -11.25 12.84 -1.97
N ASN A 71 -10.91 12.59 -3.24
CA ASN A 71 -11.83 12.76 -4.36
C ASN A 71 -12.12 11.45 -5.10
N VAL A 72 -11.18 10.49 -5.08
CA VAL A 72 -11.33 9.23 -5.85
C VAL A 72 -11.80 8.08 -4.96
N CYS A 73 -11.16 7.91 -3.81
CA CYS A 73 -11.34 6.76 -2.91
C CYS A 73 -11.66 7.22 -1.48
N SER A 74 -12.37 8.32 -1.32
CA SER A 74 -12.64 8.93 -0.01
C SER A 74 -13.27 7.95 0.98
N TYR A 75 -14.24 7.14 0.55
CA TYR A 75 -14.89 6.14 1.40
C TYR A 75 -13.95 5.04 1.93
N ILE A 76 -12.80 4.80 1.28
CA ILE A 76 -11.78 3.82 1.73
C ILE A 76 -10.80 4.47 2.69
N PHE A 77 -10.42 5.71 2.39
CA PHE A 77 -9.38 6.41 3.14
C PHE A 77 -9.90 7.27 4.29
N TYR A 78 -11.19 7.53 4.34
CA TYR A 78 -11.79 8.36 5.38
C TYR A 78 -11.69 7.68 6.75
N THR A 79 -11.39 8.48 7.77
CA THR A 79 -11.45 8.08 9.17
C THR A 79 -12.25 9.12 9.93
N ASP A 80 -13.01 8.71 10.96
CA ASP A 80 -13.75 9.63 11.83
C ASP A 80 -12.84 10.43 12.78
N GLU A 81 -11.52 10.26 12.66
CA GLU A 81 -10.53 10.98 13.45
C GLU A 81 -10.21 12.35 12.84
N VAL A 82 -9.99 13.33 13.71
CA VAL A 82 -9.47 14.65 13.34
C VAL A 82 -8.04 14.80 13.84
N ASP A 83 -7.20 15.47 13.07
CA ASP A 83 -5.84 15.81 13.48
C ASP A 83 -5.84 16.90 14.56
N LYS A 84 -4.65 17.19 15.10
CA LYS A 84 -4.47 18.23 16.15
C LYS A 84 -4.85 19.64 15.69
N THR A 85 -4.97 19.85 14.39
CA THR A 85 -5.35 21.11 13.73
C THR A 85 -6.82 21.14 13.30
N GLY A 86 -7.59 20.10 13.61
CA GLY A 86 -9.02 19.99 13.28
C GLY A 86 -9.31 19.54 11.84
N ASN A 87 -8.30 19.16 11.05
CA ASN A 87 -8.53 18.59 9.73
C ASN A 87 -8.90 17.12 9.83
N ARG A 88 -9.75 16.67 8.90
CA ARG A 88 -10.09 15.25 8.74
C ARG A 88 -8.84 14.44 8.46
N LYS A 89 -8.64 13.37 9.22
CA LYS A 89 -7.53 12.45 9.04
C LYS A 89 -7.92 11.41 7.98
N TYR A 90 -6.96 11.09 7.11
CA TYR A 90 -7.10 10.03 6.12
C TYR A 90 -6.13 8.90 6.43
N LYS A 91 -6.60 7.68 6.23
CA LYS A 91 -5.84 6.44 6.35
C LYS A 91 -4.63 6.48 5.40
N PRO A 92 -3.41 6.15 5.84
CA PRO A 92 -2.26 6.09 4.94
C PRO A 92 -2.35 4.90 3.99
N LEU A 93 -1.75 5.02 2.80
CA LEU A 93 -1.72 3.97 1.76
C LEU A 93 -1.20 2.62 2.30
N THR A 94 -0.21 2.65 3.19
CA THR A 94 0.41 1.45 3.78
C THR A 94 -0.47 0.68 4.75
N SER A 95 -1.58 1.27 5.20
CA SER A 95 -2.49 0.64 6.16
C SER A 95 -3.69 -0.02 5.51
N LEU A 96 -3.79 0.04 4.17
CA LEU A 96 -4.86 -0.63 3.43
C LEU A 96 -4.76 -2.14 3.61
N ASN A 97 -5.89 -2.80 3.72
CA ASN A 97 -5.98 -4.25 3.60
C ASN A 97 -6.02 -4.67 2.11
N THR A 98 -5.91 -5.96 1.83
CA THR A 98 -5.88 -6.50 0.46
C THR A 98 -7.10 -6.14 -0.39
N ALA A 99 -8.30 -6.10 0.20
CA ALA A 99 -9.55 -5.81 -0.50
C ALA A 99 -9.69 -4.30 -0.79
N GLU A 100 -9.34 -3.47 0.18
CA GLU A 100 -9.26 -2.02 0.04
C GLU A 100 -8.25 -1.64 -1.05
N ALA A 101 -7.03 -2.20 -1.00
CA ALA A 101 -6.00 -1.95 -2.01
C ALA A 101 -6.48 -2.32 -3.41
N SER A 102 -7.14 -3.47 -3.58
CA SER A 102 -7.72 -3.88 -4.87
C SER A 102 -8.80 -2.91 -5.36
N SER A 103 -9.58 -2.34 -4.46
CA SER A 103 -10.61 -1.35 -4.79
C SER A 103 -9.99 0.00 -5.16
N VAL A 104 -8.95 0.44 -4.44
CA VAL A 104 -8.20 1.65 -4.76
C VAL A 104 -7.54 1.51 -6.14
N ILE A 105 -6.94 0.37 -6.44
CA ILE A 105 -6.32 0.11 -7.74
C ILE A 105 -7.32 0.35 -8.87
N ARG A 106 -8.48 -0.30 -8.81
CA ARG A 106 -9.52 -0.17 -9.84
C ARG A 106 -9.99 1.27 -10.01
N ASN A 107 -10.33 1.94 -8.91
CA ASN A 107 -10.84 3.30 -8.97
C ASN A 107 -9.79 4.30 -9.49
N VAL A 108 -8.51 4.10 -9.19
CA VAL A 108 -7.42 4.95 -9.70
C VAL A 108 -7.22 4.73 -11.21
N ILE A 109 -7.30 3.48 -11.69
CA ILE A 109 -7.28 3.17 -13.12
C ILE A 109 -8.46 3.85 -13.84
N ASP A 110 -9.67 3.72 -13.30
CA ASP A 110 -10.86 4.37 -13.86
C ASP A 110 -10.71 5.91 -13.89
N TYR A 111 -10.19 6.48 -12.81
CA TYR A 111 -9.90 7.91 -12.71
C TYR A 111 -8.87 8.40 -13.76
N ALA A 112 -7.84 7.59 -14.01
CA ALA A 112 -6.81 7.87 -15.01
C ALA A 112 -7.37 7.74 -16.43
N ASN A 113 -8.18 6.70 -16.69
CA ASN A 113 -8.83 6.48 -17.98
C ASN A 113 -9.75 7.64 -18.37
N VAL A 114 -10.51 8.21 -17.42
CA VAL A 114 -11.35 9.41 -17.67
C VAL A 114 -10.52 10.62 -18.11
N ARG A 115 -9.22 10.65 -17.78
CA ARG A 115 -8.26 11.70 -18.18
C ARG A 115 -7.41 11.30 -19.37
N SER A 116 -7.74 10.20 -20.06
CA SER A 116 -6.96 9.63 -21.16
C SER A 116 -5.52 9.27 -20.76
N ILE A 117 -5.29 8.95 -19.48
CA ILE A 117 -4.02 8.48 -18.96
C ILE A 117 -4.11 6.96 -18.86
N MET A 118 -3.40 6.25 -19.73
CA MET A 118 -3.36 4.79 -19.72
C MET A 118 -2.38 4.30 -18.66
N ILE A 119 -2.89 3.58 -17.67
CA ILE A 119 -2.09 2.87 -16.67
C ILE A 119 -2.13 1.37 -17.02
N PRO A 120 -0.98 0.73 -17.23
CA PRO A 120 -0.92 -0.70 -17.55
C PRO A 120 -1.37 -1.55 -16.36
N GLU A 121 -2.05 -2.65 -16.63
CA GLU A 121 -2.46 -3.63 -15.60
C GLU A 121 -1.24 -4.23 -14.87
N PRO A 122 -1.41 -4.78 -13.65
CA PRO A 122 -0.30 -5.34 -12.87
C PRO A 122 0.47 -6.48 -13.56
N ASP A 123 -0.17 -7.18 -14.50
CA ASP A 123 0.39 -8.31 -15.26
C ASP A 123 0.97 -7.90 -16.62
N ASP A 124 0.69 -6.68 -17.11
CA ASP A 124 1.29 -6.14 -18.33
C ASP A 124 2.73 -5.67 -18.06
N GLN A 125 3.65 -6.63 -18.07
CA GLN A 125 5.07 -6.36 -17.84
C GLN A 125 5.67 -5.40 -18.87
N VAL A 126 5.21 -5.43 -20.13
CA VAL A 126 5.77 -4.60 -21.20
C VAL A 126 5.33 -3.16 -21.01
N GLY A 127 4.04 -2.92 -20.78
CA GLY A 127 3.50 -1.59 -20.49
C GLY A 127 4.13 -1.01 -19.21
N LEU A 128 4.26 -1.81 -18.16
CA LEU A 128 4.90 -1.40 -16.91
C LEU A 128 6.34 -0.93 -17.11
N GLN A 129 7.13 -1.66 -17.90
CA GLN A 129 8.52 -1.28 -18.19
C GLN A 129 8.60 0.03 -18.97
N TYR A 130 7.69 0.25 -19.93
CA TYR A 130 7.63 1.49 -20.68
C TYR A 130 7.33 2.70 -19.77
N CYS A 131 6.30 2.59 -18.93
CA CYS A 131 5.91 3.65 -18.00
C CYS A 131 6.99 3.91 -16.94
N LYS A 132 7.67 2.86 -16.45
CA LYS A 132 8.79 3.01 -15.51
C LYS A 132 9.98 3.74 -16.13
N ARG A 133 10.33 3.41 -17.37
CA ARG A 133 11.39 4.12 -18.10
C ARG A 133 11.03 5.59 -18.33
N GLU A 134 9.76 5.88 -18.59
CA GLU A 134 9.27 7.25 -18.71
C GLU A 134 9.45 8.03 -17.39
N LEU A 135 9.10 7.41 -16.26
CA LEU A 135 9.33 7.96 -14.92
C LEU A 135 10.81 8.25 -14.66
N GLU A 136 11.68 7.27 -14.91
CA GLU A 136 13.13 7.43 -14.70
C GLU A 136 13.72 8.58 -15.55
N ASN A 137 13.31 8.68 -16.82
CA ASN A 137 13.78 9.72 -17.73
C ASN A 137 13.31 11.13 -17.35
N SER A 138 12.19 11.25 -16.64
CA SER A 138 11.65 12.54 -16.22
C SER A 138 12.41 13.19 -15.06
N GLY A 139 13.34 12.48 -14.42
CA GLY A 139 14.02 12.92 -13.21
C GLY A 139 13.13 12.91 -11.95
N ALA A 140 11.83 12.66 -12.10
CA ALA A 140 10.94 12.34 -11.00
C ALA A 140 11.19 10.88 -10.59
N GLY A 141 12.13 10.66 -9.66
CA GLY A 141 12.30 9.36 -9.03
C GLY A 141 10.97 8.85 -8.46
N TRP A 142 10.74 7.53 -8.51
CA TRP A 142 9.55 6.91 -7.94
C TRP A 142 9.80 6.47 -6.50
N VAL A 143 8.76 6.60 -5.64
CA VAL A 143 8.80 6.32 -4.19
C VAL A 143 8.34 4.90 -3.90
#